data_AF-A0A662GVJ3-F1
#
_entry.id   AF-A0A662GVJ3-F1
#
_cell.length_a   1.000
_cell.length_b   1.000
_cell.length_c   1.000
_cell.angle_alpha   90.00
_cell.angle_beta   90.00
_cell.angle_gamma   90.00
#
_symmetry.space_group_name_H-M   'P 1'
#
loop_
_entity.id
_entity.type
_entity.pdbx_description
1 polymer ?
#
loop_
_entity_poly.entity_id
_entity_poly.type
_entity_poly.pdbx_seq_one_letter_code
_entity_poly.pdbx_strand_id
1 'polypeptide(L)'
;MLLVLLIVGLVAVAAISFLIFIFLKPQEEWMLEVTPSDEIVIKGPVGKIAKKQLYIKCLKGEDVKVDISVNNLAHAFVKPKSLTLDEGEIKETTLIAKISKPGKQEGTLTLTYGDKKEEISVKVIGLVPQGGGEEGQERKEQEKHEQASGGVSGLEWLNFTIIANVKITGTTSGVLTDSPPTTYESYFTTTYTYFWKFYLTKQTKVSDGILYTGWVELKEVSNACTNRFYHQLTQLPDGKAEANVTINGCINRLPEGQSLDTSIEAIIDEEGRIIQLNFGYPEWYLGDIQGTQIAVVQTQLKTVSGTTTVTDDFWLTAIPVELLINTLNPKIGDKVHGIVNTNTEEYPALLGQYYLCKPDEAHPITIEGSLEIIKG
;
A
#
# COMPACT_ATOMS: atom_id res chain seq x y z
N MET A 1 -64.85 11.77 -38.57
CA MET A 1 -63.46 11.31 -38.72
C MET A 1 -62.44 12.44 -38.70
N LEU A 2 -62.67 13.57 -39.37
CA LEU A 2 -61.72 14.71 -39.40
C LEU A 2 -61.39 15.30 -38.01
N LEU A 3 -62.39 15.36 -37.11
CA LEU A 3 -62.25 15.97 -35.78
C LEU A 3 -61.40 15.12 -34.82
N VAL A 4 -61.40 13.80 -34.98
CA VAL A 4 -60.59 12.86 -34.17
C VAL A 4 -59.13 12.89 -34.61
N LEU A 5 -58.87 13.02 -35.92
CA LEU A 5 -57.51 13.17 -36.47
C LEU A 5 -56.83 14.48 -36.03
N LEU A 6 -57.60 15.58 -35.89
CA LEU A 6 -57.09 16.85 -35.36
C LEU A 6 -56.66 16.76 -33.89
N ILE A 7 -57.43 16.04 -33.06
CA ILE A 7 -57.11 15.85 -31.63
C ILE A 7 -55.88 14.94 -31.47
N VAL A 8 -55.78 13.86 -32.24
CA VAL A 8 -54.60 12.97 -32.22
C VAL A 8 -53.35 13.68 -32.74
N GLY A 9 -53.49 14.53 -33.77
CA GLY A 9 -52.39 15.37 -34.28
C GLY A 9 -51.89 16.40 -33.26
N LEU A 10 -52.79 17.04 -32.51
CA LEU A 10 -52.43 18.02 -31.47
C LEU A 10 -51.73 17.38 -30.27
N VAL A 11 -52.17 16.19 -29.86
CA VAL A 11 -51.53 15.42 -28.78
C VAL A 11 -50.15 14.92 -29.20
N ALA A 12 -49.97 14.53 -30.46
CA ALA A 12 -48.66 14.13 -30.98
C ALA A 12 -47.67 15.30 -31.05
N VAL A 13 -48.11 16.49 -31.47
CA VAL A 13 -47.23 17.68 -31.53
C VAL A 13 -46.88 18.19 -30.13
N ALA A 14 -47.80 18.13 -29.17
CA ALA A 14 -47.53 18.48 -27.77
C ALA A 14 -46.58 17.47 -27.10
N ALA A 15 -46.74 16.17 -27.37
CA ALA A 15 -45.85 15.12 -26.85
C ALA A 15 -44.43 15.22 -27.43
N ILE A 16 -44.30 15.50 -28.74
CA ILE A 16 -43.00 15.73 -29.39
C ILE A 16 -42.34 17.00 -28.84
N SER A 17 -43.12 18.06 -28.63
CA SER A 17 -42.63 19.33 -28.06
C SER A 17 -42.21 19.18 -26.59
N PHE A 18 -42.90 18.35 -25.80
CA PHE A 18 -42.56 18.04 -24.42
C PHE A 18 -41.31 17.15 -24.32
N LEU A 19 -41.15 16.16 -25.21
CA LEU A 19 -39.94 15.35 -25.33
C LEU A 19 -38.73 16.19 -25.77
N ILE A 20 -38.92 17.11 -26.71
CA ILE A 20 -37.89 18.08 -27.13
C ILE A 20 -37.53 19.02 -25.97
N PHE A 21 -38.49 19.49 -25.16
CA PHE A 21 -38.22 20.32 -23.97
C PHE A 21 -37.51 19.59 -22.82
N ILE A 22 -37.78 18.29 -22.61
CA ILE A 22 -37.06 17.48 -21.61
C ILE A 22 -35.60 17.26 -22.05
N PHE A 23 -35.36 17.05 -23.35
CA PHE A 23 -34.00 16.90 -23.91
C PHE A 23 -33.24 18.21 -24.13
N LEU A 24 -33.93 19.37 -24.09
CA LEU A 24 -33.36 20.72 -24.20
C LEU A 24 -33.43 21.50 -22.87
N LYS A 25 -33.43 20.82 -21.72
CA LYS A 25 -32.92 21.50 -20.53
C LYS A 25 -31.45 21.78 -20.81
N PRO A 26 -30.98 23.04 -20.70
CA PRO A 26 -29.54 23.29 -20.74
C PRO A 26 -28.94 22.43 -19.65
N GLN A 27 -28.00 21.54 -20.00
CA GLN A 27 -27.20 20.84 -19.00
C GLN A 27 -26.67 21.94 -18.08
N GLU A 28 -27.07 21.93 -16.82
CA GLU A 28 -26.53 22.87 -15.86
C GLU A 28 -25.03 22.72 -15.91
N GLU A 29 -24.36 23.81 -16.27
CA GLU A 29 -22.94 23.78 -16.48
C GLU A 29 -22.27 23.68 -15.11
N TRP A 30 -21.98 22.44 -14.71
CA TRP A 30 -21.28 22.16 -13.46
C TRP A 30 -19.87 22.71 -13.55
N MET A 31 -19.44 23.32 -12.44
CA MET A 31 -18.14 23.94 -12.33
C MET A 31 -17.59 23.70 -10.93
N LEU A 32 -16.40 23.11 -10.87
CA LEU A 32 -15.69 22.84 -9.63
C LEU A 32 -14.40 23.67 -9.58
N GLU A 33 -13.91 23.90 -8.37
CA GLU A 33 -12.59 24.44 -8.11
C GLU A 33 -11.88 23.49 -7.14
N VAL A 34 -10.65 23.08 -7.48
CA VAL A 34 -9.85 22.18 -6.65
C VAL A 34 -8.64 22.93 -6.10
N THR A 35 -8.38 22.79 -4.81
CA THR A 35 -7.19 23.35 -4.16
C THR A 35 -6.33 22.22 -3.57
N PRO A 36 -5.04 22.12 -3.94
CA PRO A 36 -4.33 22.91 -4.95
C PRO A 36 -4.74 22.53 -6.40
N SER A 37 -4.77 23.52 -7.31
CA SER A 37 -5.26 23.38 -8.69
C SER A 37 -4.20 22.96 -9.71
N ASP A 38 -2.95 23.38 -9.50
CA ASP A 38 -1.93 23.27 -10.55
C ASP A 38 -1.09 22.01 -10.39
N GLU A 39 -0.54 21.82 -9.19
CA GLU A 39 0.37 20.72 -8.89
C GLU A 39 0.32 20.34 -7.40
N ILE A 40 0.26 19.03 -7.14
CA ILE A 40 0.34 18.46 -5.81
C ILE A 40 1.74 17.87 -5.62
N VAL A 41 2.56 18.52 -4.79
CA VAL A 41 3.89 18.01 -4.42
C VAL A 41 3.85 17.33 -3.05
N ILE A 42 4.21 16.06 -3.03
CA ILE A 42 4.44 15.26 -1.85
C ILE A 42 5.94 14.99 -1.77
N LYS A 43 6.60 15.46 -0.71
CA LYS A 43 8.04 15.29 -0.52
C LYS A 43 8.31 14.73 0.88
N GLY A 44 9.17 13.74 0.95
CA GLY A 44 9.54 13.11 2.22
C GLY A 44 10.52 11.96 2.03
N PRO A 45 10.97 11.34 3.13
CA PRO A 45 11.87 10.20 3.07
C PRO A 45 11.25 9.03 2.32
N VAL A 46 12.07 8.30 1.56
CA VAL A 46 11.66 7.03 0.96
C VAL A 46 11.18 6.07 2.06
N GLY A 47 10.08 5.37 1.79
CA GLY A 47 9.38 4.50 2.72
C GLY A 47 8.26 5.17 3.53
N LYS A 48 8.20 6.51 3.60
CA LYS A 48 7.12 7.17 4.36
C LYS A 48 5.82 7.26 3.57
N ILE A 49 4.71 7.12 4.28
CA ILE A 49 3.38 7.48 3.78
C ILE A 49 3.13 8.94 4.09
N ALA A 50 2.84 9.71 3.06
CA ALA A 50 2.47 11.11 3.17
C ALA A 50 0.99 11.29 2.85
N LYS A 51 0.34 12.19 3.59
CA LYS A 51 -1.07 12.54 3.42
C LYS A 51 -1.15 14.01 3.02
N LYS A 52 -1.92 14.30 1.98
CA LYS A 52 -2.16 15.66 1.50
C LYS A 52 -3.66 15.88 1.36
N GLN A 53 -4.18 16.87 2.07
CA GLN A 53 -5.58 17.27 1.94
C GLN A 53 -5.78 18.04 0.63
N LEU A 54 -6.92 17.77 0.00
CA LEU A 54 -7.43 18.41 -1.20
C LEU A 54 -8.82 18.94 -0.88
N TYR A 55 -9.09 20.17 -1.29
CA TYR A 55 -10.38 20.82 -1.10
C TYR A 55 -11.08 20.97 -2.44
N ILE A 56 -12.31 20.51 -2.52
CA ILE A 56 -13.14 20.58 -3.73
C ILE A 56 -14.32 21.48 -3.41
N LYS A 57 -14.44 22.58 -4.14
CA LYS A 57 -15.52 23.54 -4.02
C LYS A 57 -16.43 23.46 -5.23
N CYS A 58 -17.73 23.36 -5.00
CA CYS A 58 -18.71 23.47 -6.07
C CYS A 58 -19.01 24.95 -6.34
N LEU A 59 -18.65 25.44 -7.53
CA LEU A 59 -18.95 26.81 -7.93
C LEU A 59 -20.33 26.96 -8.55
N LYS A 60 -20.88 25.89 -9.13
CA LYS A 60 -22.18 25.88 -9.79
C LYS A 60 -22.73 24.45 -9.95
N GLY A 61 -24.00 24.24 -9.60
CA GLY A 61 -24.72 22.98 -9.75
C GLY A 61 -25.20 22.39 -8.41
N GLU A 62 -26.33 21.68 -8.44
CA GLU A 62 -26.89 20.94 -7.29
C GLU A 62 -26.61 19.43 -7.43
N ASP A 63 -26.42 18.73 -6.31
CA ASP A 63 -26.16 17.28 -6.25
C ASP A 63 -24.98 16.81 -7.15
N VAL A 64 -23.94 17.63 -7.29
CA VAL A 64 -22.80 17.34 -8.17
C VAL A 64 -21.99 16.17 -7.62
N LYS A 65 -22.03 15.04 -8.31
CA LYS A 65 -21.24 13.84 -7.98
C LYS A 65 -19.86 13.93 -8.61
N VAL A 66 -18.84 13.76 -7.77
CA VAL A 66 -17.44 13.89 -8.14
C VAL A 66 -16.71 12.60 -7.78
N ASP A 67 -16.20 11.91 -8.79
CA ASP A 67 -15.35 10.73 -8.62
C ASP A 67 -13.88 11.10 -8.77
N ILE A 68 -13.06 10.63 -7.85
CA ILE A 68 -11.67 11.06 -7.67
C ILE A 68 -10.77 9.82 -7.73
N SER A 69 -9.78 9.87 -8.62
CA SER A 69 -8.82 8.78 -8.82
C SER A 69 -7.40 9.31 -8.97
N VAL A 70 -6.42 8.45 -8.71
CA VAL A 70 -5.00 8.75 -8.92
C VAL A 70 -4.45 7.72 -9.88
N ASN A 71 -3.80 8.21 -10.94
CA ASN A 71 -3.25 7.38 -12.01
C ASN A 71 -1.72 7.53 -12.05
N ASN A 72 -1.05 6.51 -12.59
CA ASN A 72 0.41 6.46 -12.79
C ASN A 72 1.26 6.58 -11.49
N LEU A 73 0.65 6.34 -10.32
CA LEU A 73 1.34 6.21 -9.03
C LEU A 73 0.86 4.92 -8.34
N ALA A 74 1.68 3.86 -8.41
CA ALA A 74 1.31 2.51 -7.95
C ALA A 74 0.93 2.41 -6.46
N HIS A 75 1.43 3.34 -5.63
CA HIS A 75 1.17 3.34 -4.18
C HIS A 75 0.54 4.64 -3.71
N ALA A 76 -0.37 5.20 -4.51
CA ALA A 76 -1.16 6.37 -4.16
C ALA A 76 -2.66 6.11 -4.33
N PHE A 77 -3.46 6.63 -3.41
CA PHE A 77 -4.92 6.58 -3.47
C PHE A 77 -5.52 7.77 -2.75
N VAL A 78 -6.82 8.00 -2.97
CA VAL A 78 -7.58 9.07 -2.32
C VAL A 78 -8.69 8.53 -1.42
N LYS A 79 -8.99 9.25 -0.35
CA LYS A 79 -10.10 8.94 0.56
C LYS A 79 -10.79 10.23 1.07
N PRO A 80 -12.11 10.38 0.90
CA PRO A 80 -13.01 9.51 0.11
C PRO A 80 -12.76 9.62 -1.41
N LYS A 81 -13.13 8.56 -2.16
CA LYS A 81 -13.00 8.49 -3.63
C LYS A 81 -14.16 9.13 -4.38
N SER A 82 -15.29 9.34 -3.71
CA SER A 82 -16.48 9.95 -4.29
C SER A 82 -17.07 10.95 -3.29
N LEU A 83 -17.51 12.08 -3.81
CA LEU A 83 -18.15 13.16 -3.06
C LEU A 83 -19.42 13.60 -3.80
N THR A 84 -20.38 14.13 -3.07
CA THR A 84 -21.54 14.83 -3.64
C THR A 84 -21.55 16.22 -3.05
N LEU A 85 -21.66 17.27 -3.86
CA LEU A 85 -21.60 18.67 -3.42
C LEU A 85 -22.72 19.49 -4.03
N ASP A 86 -23.31 20.37 -3.24
CA ASP A 86 -24.19 21.44 -3.72
C ASP A 86 -23.43 22.75 -3.96
N GLU A 87 -24.04 23.66 -4.72
CA GLU A 87 -23.45 24.97 -5.04
C GLU A 87 -23.01 25.72 -3.77
N GLY A 88 -21.75 26.14 -3.75
CA GLY A 88 -21.13 26.83 -2.62
C GLY A 88 -20.54 25.92 -1.54
N GLU A 89 -20.79 24.60 -1.58
CA GLU A 89 -20.18 23.66 -0.63
C GLU A 89 -18.69 23.42 -0.92
N ILE A 90 -17.95 23.16 0.16
CA ILE A 90 -16.55 22.74 0.14
C ILE A 90 -16.46 21.40 0.87
N LYS A 91 -15.94 20.37 0.20
CA LYS A 91 -15.66 19.07 0.81
C LYS A 91 -14.19 18.70 0.66
N GLU A 92 -13.71 17.90 1.61
CA GLU A 92 -12.31 17.47 1.65
C GLU A 92 -12.15 16.02 1.16
N THR A 93 -11.03 15.77 0.48
CA THR A 93 -10.49 14.43 0.29
C THR A 93 -9.01 14.43 0.65
N THR A 94 -8.47 13.27 0.99
CA THR A 94 -7.06 13.11 1.32
C THR A 94 -6.39 12.24 0.27
N LEU A 95 -5.40 12.79 -0.43
CA LEU A 95 -4.43 12.02 -1.19
C LEU A 95 -3.43 11.39 -0.23
N ILE A 96 -3.32 10.07 -0.28
CA ILE A 96 -2.41 9.26 0.52
C ILE A 96 -1.44 8.60 -0.45
N ALA A 97 -0.14 8.90 -0.33
CA ALA A 97 0.88 8.35 -1.21
C ALA A 97 2.07 7.82 -0.40
N LYS A 98 2.51 6.60 -0.72
CA LYS A 98 3.75 6.02 -0.22
C LYS A 98 4.91 6.48 -1.10
N ILE A 99 5.94 7.03 -0.47
CA ILE A 99 7.14 7.49 -1.14
C ILE A 99 8.04 6.27 -1.41
N SER A 100 7.77 5.54 -2.48
CA SER A 100 8.34 4.19 -2.70
C SER A 100 9.80 4.14 -3.13
N LYS A 101 10.34 5.18 -3.78
CA LYS A 101 11.72 5.22 -4.29
C LYS A 101 12.33 6.63 -4.26
N PRO A 102 13.67 6.77 -4.25
CA PRO A 102 14.34 8.04 -4.37
C PRO A 102 13.99 8.78 -5.67
N GLY A 103 14.07 10.11 -5.64
CA GLY A 103 13.84 10.93 -6.81
C GLY A 103 12.36 11.18 -7.09
N LYS A 104 12.06 11.64 -8.30
CA LYS A 104 10.74 12.15 -8.69
C LYS A 104 9.90 11.04 -9.34
N GLN A 105 8.70 10.86 -8.84
CA GLN A 105 7.64 10.06 -9.43
C GLN A 105 6.50 10.98 -9.84
N GLU A 106 5.96 10.79 -11.04
CA GLU A 106 4.90 11.62 -11.60
C GLU A 106 3.63 10.81 -11.77
N GLY A 107 2.51 11.39 -11.40
CA GLY A 107 1.19 10.87 -11.71
C GLY A 107 0.18 11.98 -11.88
N THR A 108 -1.08 11.58 -11.97
CA THR A 108 -2.18 12.49 -12.24
C THR A 108 -3.34 12.18 -11.30
N LEU A 109 -3.80 13.19 -10.58
CA LEU A 109 -5.09 13.15 -9.90
C LEU A 109 -6.16 13.52 -10.93
N THR A 110 -7.19 12.70 -11.05
CA THR A 110 -8.31 12.91 -11.96
C THR A 110 -9.60 13.07 -11.19
N LEU A 111 -10.31 14.17 -11.45
CA LEU A 111 -11.69 14.38 -10.99
C LEU A 111 -12.61 14.26 -12.19
N THR A 112 -13.63 13.41 -12.06
CA THR A 112 -14.67 13.22 -13.07
C THR A 112 -16.00 13.65 -12.49
N TYR A 113 -16.71 14.54 -13.20
CA TYR A 113 -18.04 15.02 -12.80
C TYR A 113 -18.88 15.31 -14.04
N GLY A 114 -20.01 14.61 -14.17
CA GLY A 114 -20.80 14.62 -15.40
C GLY A 114 -19.94 14.16 -16.59
N ASP A 115 -19.95 14.97 -17.66
CA ASP A 115 -19.14 14.73 -18.87
C ASP A 115 -17.77 15.43 -18.83
N LYS A 116 -17.44 16.11 -17.71
CA LYS A 116 -16.19 16.87 -17.54
C LYS A 116 -15.14 16.07 -16.79
N LYS A 117 -13.88 16.33 -17.13
CA LYS A 117 -12.69 15.76 -16.50
C LYS A 117 -11.70 16.87 -16.19
N GLU A 118 -11.19 16.87 -14.96
CA GLU A 118 -10.12 17.76 -14.51
C GLU A 118 -8.92 16.94 -14.07
N GLU A 119 -7.72 17.35 -14.49
CA GLU A 119 -6.48 16.63 -14.24
C GLU A 119 -5.46 17.54 -13.56
N ILE A 120 -4.92 17.07 -12.44
CA ILE A 120 -3.93 17.80 -11.64
C ILE A 120 -2.66 16.96 -11.55
N SER A 121 -1.50 17.57 -11.83
CA SER A 121 -0.23 16.86 -11.76
C SER A 121 0.11 16.53 -10.31
N VAL A 122 0.52 15.30 -10.04
CA VAL A 122 0.99 14.83 -8.73
C VAL A 122 2.45 14.45 -8.84
N LYS A 123 3.30 15.06 -8.01
CA LYS A 123 4.71 14.72 -7.88
C LYS A 123 5.00 14.15 -6.50
N VAL A 124 5.48 12.91 -6.46
CA VAL A 124 5.99 12.28 -5.24
C VAL A 124 7.52 12.28 -5.31
N ILE A 125 8.17 12.99 -4.39
CA ILE A 125 9.61 13.19 -4.36
C ILE A 125 10.18 12.45 -3.15
N GLY A 126 10.89 11.35 -3.44
CA GLY A 126 11.65 10.60 -2.46
C GLY A 126 12.97 11.27 -2.12
N LEU A 127 13.10 11.68 -0.87
CA LEU A 127 14.35 12.14 -0.29
C LEU A 127 15.16 10.92 0.16
N VAL A 128 16.40 10.85 -0.32
CA VAL A 128 17.42 9.99 0.28
C VAL A 128 17.78 10.59 1.65
N PRO A 129 17.91 9.79 2.72
CA PRO A 129 18.44 10.30 3.97
C PRO A 129 19.80 10.96 3.71
N GLN A 130 20.00 12.19 4.20
CA GLN A 130 21.35 12.73 4.33
C GLN A 130 22.00 11.99 5.51
N GLY A 131 22.60 10.84 5.22
CA GLY A 131 23.56 10.21 6.10
C GLY A 131 24.84 11.03 6.09
N GLY A 132 25.26 11.51 7.26
CA GLY A 132 26.57 12.15 7.43
C GLY A 132 27.67 11.17 7.03
N GLY A 133 28.48 11.58 6.07
CA GLY A 133 29.62 10.81 5.56
C GLY A 133 30.26 11.51 4.36
N GLU A 134 31.31 12.27 4.65
CA GLU A 134 32.39 12.71 3.74
C GLU A 134 32.02 13.64 2.57
N GLU A 135 31.95 14.95 2.88
CA GLU A 135 32.49 15.95 1.96
C GLU A 135 34.02 15.75 1.90
N GLY A 136 34.47 15.04 0.88
CA GLY A 136 35.84 15.16 0.41
C GLY A 136 36.03 16.52 -0.24
N GLN A 137 36.39 17.54 0.56
CA GLN A 137 37.14 18.70 0.07
C GLN A 137 37.97 19.36 1.19
N GLU A 138 39.25 19.02 1.16
CA GLU A 138 40.45 19.77 1.56
C GLU A 138 40.35 20.98 2.51
N ARG A 139 41.08 20.83 3.63
CA ARG A 139 41.93 21.82 4.32
C ARG A 139 41.23 22.98 5.05
N LYS A 140 41.38 23.00 6.39
CA LYS A 140 42.53 23.65 7.06
C LYS A 140 42.53 23.36 8.57
N GLU A 141 43.71 23.00 9.07
CA GLU A 141 44.07 23.15 10.48
C GLU A 141 43.78 24.58 10.96
N GLN A 142 43.16 24.69 12.13
CA GLN A 142 43.61 25.63 13.16
C GLN A 142 43.07 25.22 14.53
N GLU A 143 44.00 24.92 15.43
CA GLU A 143 43.78 24.81 16.86
C GLU A 143 43.12 26.08 17.44
N LYS A 144 42.16 25.90 18.35
CA LYS A 144 42.19 26.50 19.68
C LYS A 144 41.12 25.95 20.61
N HIS A 145 41.57 25.65 21.83
CA HIS A 145 40.84 25.30 23.05
C HIS A 145 39.51 26.03 23.26
N GLU A 146 38.53 25.32 23.82
CA GLU A 146 38.07 25.58 25.20
C GLU A 146 37.25 24.41 25.77
N GLN A 147 37.63 23.99 26.98
CA GLN A 147 36.89 23.06 27.82
C GLN A 147 35.54 23.67 28.21
N ALA A 148 34.45 22.95 27.97
CA ALA A 148 33.23 23.07 28.75
C ALA A 148 32.81 21.67 29.22
N SER A 149 33.17 21.41 30.46
CA SER A 149 32.64 20.35 31.31
C SER A 149 31.12 20.48 31.42
N GLY A 150 30.40 19.48 30.91
CA GLY A 150 28.99 19.26 31.15
C GLY A 150 28.73 17.77 31.02
N GLY A 151 28.74 17.06 32.15
CA GLY A 151 28.55 15.61 32.19
C GLY A 151 27.16 15.23 31.66
N VAL A 152 27.12 14.75 30.42
CA VAL A 152 26.00 13.98 29.89
C VAL A 152 26.20 12.56 30.41
N SER A 153 25.32 12.11 31.32
CA SER A 153 25.23 10.71 31.71
C SER A 153 25.24 9.85 30.44
N GLY A 154 26.21 8.94 30.33
CA GLY A 154 26.53 8.25 29.09
C GLY A 154 25.32 7.62 28.42
N LEU A 155 25.17 7.89 27.12
CA LEU A 155 24.23 7.19 26.24
C LEU A 155 24.49 5.68 26.36
N GLU A 156 23.53 4.95 26.92
CA GLU A 156 23.59 3.49 27.00
C GLU A 156 23.12 2.92 25.66
N TRP A 157 24.07 2.39 24.90
CA TRP A 157 23.84 1.77 23.60
C TRP A 157 23.53 0.28 23.76
N LEU A 158 22.61 -0.20 22.93
CA LEU A 158 22.29 -1.61 22.82
C LEU A 158 22.32 -2.02 21.35
N ASN A 159 23.22 -2.94 21.02
CA ASN A 159 23.36 -3.48 19.68
C ASN A 159 23.11 -4.99 19.71
N PHE A 160 22.35 -5.48 18.74
CA PHE A 160 22.16 -6.91 18.53
C PHE A 160 21.81 -7.18 17.06
N THR A 161 21.93 -8.44 16.67
CA THR A 161 21.56 -8.93 15.35
C THR A 161 20.40 -9.90 15.49
N ILE A 162 19.43 -9.84 14.59
CA ILE A 162 18.41 -10.88 14.44
C ILE A 162 18.64 -11.60 13.11
N ILE A 163 18.82 -12.91 13.18
CA ILE A 163 18.73 -13.80 12.03
C ILE A 163 17.34 -14.43 12.09
N ALA A 164 16.55 -14.19 11.05
CA ALA A 164 15.18 -14.69 10.98
C ALA A 164 15.02 -15.62 9.79
N ASN A 165 14.38 -16.76 10.04
CA ASN A 165 13.88 -17.67 9.01
C ASN A 165 12.39 -17.82 9.23
N VAL A 166 11.59 -17.27 8.32
CA VAL A 166 10.15 -17.13 8.49
C VAL A 166 9.42 -17.62 7.25
N LYS A 167 8.22 -18.14 7.49
CA LYS A 167 7.26 -18.59 6.49
C LYS A 167 5.93 -17.91 6.80
N ILE A 168 5.43 -17.17 5.81
CA ILE A 168 4.12 -16.54 5.83
C ILE A 168 3.21 -17.35 4.92
N THR A 169 2.04 -17.71 5.41
CA THR A 169 1.01 -18.39 4.62
C THR A 169 -0.33 -17.71 4.79
N GLY A 170 -1.09 -17.60 3.71
CA GLY A 170 -2.45 -17.09 3.73
C GLY A 170 -3.31 -17.88 2.77
N THR A 171 -4.59 -18.01 3.11
CA THR A 171 -5.61 -18.61 2.23
C THR A 171 -6.90 -17.82 2.39
N THR A 172 -7.56 -17.54 1.27
CA THR A 172 -8.84 -16.85 1.24
C THR A 172 -9.67 -17.39 0.09
N SER A 173 -10.98 -17.36 0.25
CA SER A 173 -11.93 -17.66 -0.81
C SER A 173 -13.17 -16.83 -0.61
N GLY A 174 -13.90 -16.60 -1.68
CA GLY A 174 -15.09 -15.77 -1.60
C GLY A 174 -15.91 -15.77 -2.88
N VAL A 175 -16.95 -14.95 -2.84
CA VAL A 175 -17.85 -14.70 -3.96
C VAL A 175 -17.84 -13.21 -4.26
N LEU A 176 -17.57 -12.86 -5.52
CA LEU A 176 -17.83 -11.53 -6.07
C LEU A 176 -19.29 -11.52 -6.51
N THR A 177 -20.07 -10.64 -5.88
CA THR A 177 -21.54 -10.56 -6.05
C THR A 177 -21.96 -9.76 -7.28
N ASP A 178 -21.00 -9.20 -8.02
CA ASP A 178 -21.27 -8.53 -9.29
C ASP A 178 -21.74 -9.57 -10.30
N SER A 179 -22.93 -9.39 -10.88
CA SER A 179 -23.44 -10.30 -11.91
C SER A 179 -22.55 -10.21 -13.15
N PRO A 180 -21.91 -11.31 -13.61
CA PRO A 180 -22.16 -12.73 -13.29
C PRO A 180 -21.50 -13.29 -12.01
N PRO A 181 -22.18 -14.20 -11.27
CA PRO A 181 -21.64 -14.80 -10.04
C PRO A 181 -20.25 -15.39 -10.25
N THR A 182 -19.31 -14.95 -9.41
CA THR A 182 -17.91 -15.33 -9.53
C THR A 182 -17.37 -15.82 -8.20
N THR A 183 -16.87 -17.04 -8.15
CA THR A 183 -16.13 -17.56 -7.00
C THR A 183 -14.64 -17.37 -7.22
N TYR A 184 -13.90 -17.13 -6.15
CA TYR A 184 -12.44 -17.13 -6.19
C TYR A 184 -11.83 -17.88 -5.01
N GLU A 185 -10.62 -18.37 -5.22
CA GLU A 185 -9.74 -18.91 -4.19
C GLU A 185 -8.36 -18.33 -4.40
N SER A 186 -7.70 -17.90 -3.33
CA SER A 186 -6.31 -17.46 -3.36
C SER A 186 -5.56 -18.05 -2.17
N TYR A 187 -4.35 -18.51 -2.44
CA TYR A 187 -3.43 -18.87 -1.39
C TYR A 187 -2.03 -18.40 -1.73
N PHE A 188 -1.21 -18.21 -0.70
CA PHE A 188 0.20 -17.99 -0.88
C PHE A 188 1.02 -18.68 0.20
N THR A 189 2.28 -18.91 -0.12
CA THR A 189 3.33 -19.25 0.83
C THR A 189 4.57 -18.46 0.46
N THR A 190 5.06 -17.65 1.38
CA THR A 190 6.25 -16.83 1.18
C THR A 190 7.22 -17.10 2.30
N THR A 191 8.46 -17.46 1.96
CA THR A 191 9.53 -17.71 2.92
C THR A 191 10.59 -16.65 2.80
N TYR A 192 11.06 -16.14 3.93
CA TYR A 192 12.18 -15.24 4.00
C TYR A 192 13.26 -15.74 4.97
N THR A 193 14.51 -15.57 4.57
CA THR A 193 15.69 -15.68 5.44
C THR A 193 16.46 -14.38 5.33
N TYR A 194 16.50 -13.60 6.42
CA TYR A 194 17.15 -12.29 6.43
C TYR A 194 17.83 -11.95 7.75
N PHE A 195 18.77 -11.01 7.66
CA PHE A 195 19.69 -10.62 8.72
C PHE A 195 19.54 -9.13 8.99
N TRP A 196 19.17 -8.78 10.23
CA TRP A 196 18.92 -7.42 10.67
C TRP A 196 19.89 -7.02 11.77
N LYS A 197 20.53 -5.86 11.64
CA LYS A 197 21.39 -5.31 12.70
C LYS A 197 20.74 -4.10 13.35
N PHE A 198 20.54 -4.17 14.66
CA PHE A 198 19.87 -3.15 15.45
C PHE A 198 20.88 -2.28 16.19
N TYR A 199 20.63 -0.98 16.18
CA TYR A 199 21.41 0.02 16.88
C TYR A 199 20.46 0.88 17.70
N LEU A 200 20.40 0.60 19.00
CA LEU A 200 19.41 1.19 19.90
C LEU A 200 20.07 2.07 20.94
N THR A 201 19.38 3.13 21.30
CA THR A 201 19.74 4.04 22.39
C THR A 201 18.63 4.00 23.44
N LYS A 202 19.04 3.82 24.70
CA LYS A 202 18.13 3.84 25.83
C LYS A 202 17.46 5.21 25.96
N GLN A 203 16.14 5.21 26.09
CA GLN A 203 15.34 6.41 26.32
C GLN A 203 14.90 6.47 27.78
N THR A 204 13.63 6.18 28.04
CA THR A 204 12.99 6.31 29.35
C THR A 204 12.39 4.99 29.81
N LYS A 205 12.14 4.87 31.11
CA LYS A 205 11.33 3.78 31.66
C LYS A 205 9.85 4.02 31.29
N VAL A 206 9.19 2.96 30.87
CA VAL A 206 7.74 2.88 30.58
C VAL A 206 7.11 1.81 31.49
N SER A 207 5.79 1.63 31.43
CA SER A 207 5.05 0.69 32.29
C SER A 207 5.63 -0.72 32.26
N ASP A 208 5.94 -1.19 31.06
CA ASP A 208 6.26 -2.59 30.79
C ASP A 208 7.77 -2.84 30.61
N GLY A 209 8.61 -1.82 30.78
CA GLY A 209 10.06 -1.97 30.62
C GLY A 209 10.78 -0.65 30.36
N ILE A 210 11.87 -0.72 29.59
CA ILE A 210 12.65 0.43 29.15
C ILE A 210 12.43 0.60 27.65
N LEU A 211 12.08 1.81 27.24
CA LEU A 211 11.97 2.18 25.85
C LEU A 211 13.38 2.41 25.26
N TYR A 212 13.60 1.80 24.11
CA TYR A 212 14.77 1.98 23.27
C TYR A 212 14.32 2.46 21.89
N THR A 213 15.05 3.42 21.33
CA THR A 213 14.81 3.92 19.98
C THR A 213 16.11 3.96 19.20
N GLY A 214 16.03 3.76 17.89
CA GLY A 214 17.20 3.87 17.03
C GLY A 214 16.89 3.48 15.60
N TRP A 215 17.83 2.78 14.97
CA TRP A 215 17.66 2.29 13.61
C TRP A 215 18.06 0.82 13.50
N VAL A 216 17.53 0.19 12.47
CA VAL A 216 17.81 -1.20 12.10
C VAL A 216 18.19 -1.24 10.63
N GLU A 217 19.21 -2.02 10.31
CA GLU A 217 19.78 -2.18 8.98
C GLU A 217 19.55 -3.59 8.44
N LEU A 218 18.99 -3.72 7.23
CA LEU A 218 18.94 -4.98 6.49
C LEU A 218 20.33 -5.31 5.94
N LYS A 219 20.99 -6.31 6.52
CA LYS A 219 22.34 -6.72 6.12
C LYS A 219 22.36 -7.76 5.02
N GLU A 220 21.38 -8.64 5.00
CA GLU A 220 21.34 -9.75 4.05
C GLU A 220 19.92 -10.26 3.82
N VAL A 221 19.65 -10.66 2.58
CA VAL A 221 18.49 -11.46 2.18
C VAL A 221 19.01 -12.73 1.53
N SER A 222 19.19 -13.78 2.33
CA SER A 222 19.74 -15.05 1.86
C SER A 222 18.70 -15.86 1.10
N ASN A 223 17.43 -15.70 1.46
CA ASN A 223 16.32 -16.36 0.79
C ASN A 223 15.09 -15.45 0.80
N ALA A 224 14.48 -15.23 -0.34
CA ALA A 224 13.10 -14.75 -0.41
C ALA A 224 12.43 -15.53 -1.55
N CYS A 225 11.50 -16.40 -1.21
CA CYS A 225 10.77 -17.21 -2.18
C CYS A 225 9.28 -17.08 -1.94
N THR A 226 8.51 -17.04 -3.01
CA THR A 226 7.05 -17.01 -2.93
C THR A 226 6.43 -18.00 -3.90
N ASN A 227 5.32 -18.58 -3.48
CA ASN A 227 4.41 -19.34 -4.30
C ASN A 227 3.01 -18.79 -4.06
N ARG A 228 2.45 -18.13 -5.06
CA ARG A 228 1.13 -17.50 -5.02
C ARG A 228 0.23 -18.16 -6.06
N PHE A 229 -1.01 -18.38 -5.68
CA PHE A 229 -2.03 -18.93 -6.53
C PHE A 229 -3.32 -18.13 -6.42
N TYR A 230 -3.99 -18.01 -7.55
CA TYR A 230 -5.32 -17.45 -7.64
C TYR A 230 -6.14 -18.22 -8.67
N HIS A 231 -7.31 -18.66 -8.26
CA HIS A 231 -8.34 -19.25 -9.11
C HIS A 231 -9.58 -18.38 -9.07
N GLN A 232 -10.18 -18.21 -10.24
CA GLN A 232 -11.46 -17.55 -10.40
C GLN A 232 -12.35 -18.35 -11.34
N LEU A 233 -13.61 -18.53 -10.96
CA LEU A 233 -14.63 -19.18 -11.77
C LEU A 233 -15.88 -18.30 -11.83
N THR A 234 -16.22 -17.86 -13.04
CA THR A 234 -17.38 -17.04 -13.35
C THR A 234 -18.43 -17.88 -14.07
N GLN A 235 -19.66 -17.91 -13.52
CA GLN A 235 -20.79 -18.62 -14.14
C GLN A 235 -21.51 -17.70 -15.13
N LEU A 236 -21.54 -18.08 -16.40
CA LEU A 236 -22.24 -17.35 -17.46
C LEU A 236 -23.56 -18.05 -17.80
N PRO A 237 -24.56 -17.35 -18.36
CA PRO A 237 -25.84 -17.97 -18.73
C PRO A 237 -25.70 -19.22 -19.63
N ASP A 238 -24.74 -19.22 -20.55
CA ASP A 238 -24.52 -20.29 -21.53
C ASP A 238 -23.14 -20.97 -21.41
N GLY A 239 -22.48 -20.85 -20.25
CA GLY A 239 -21.12 -21.34 -20.09
C GLY A 239 -20.43 -20.96 -18.80
N LYS A 240 -19.10 -21.05 -18.79
CA LYS A 240 -18.26 -20.61 -17.68
C LYS A 240 -16.96 -20.00 -18.17
N ALA A 241 -16.43 -19.05 -17.41
CA ALA A 241 -15.09 -18.52 -17.60
C ALA A 241 -14.25 -18.84 -16.36
N GLU A 242 -13.04 -19.33 -16.58
CA GLU A 242 -12.12 -19.74 -15.54
C GLU A 242 -10.76 -19.09 -15.77
N ALA A 243 -10.16 -18.55 -14.71
CA ALA A 243 -8.81 -18.01 -14.74
C ALA A 243 -8.00 -18.62 -13.59
N ASN A 244 -6.80 -19.09 -13.93
CA ASN A 244 -5.82 -19.61 -13.00
C ASN A 244 -4.56 -18.77 -13.13
N VAL A 245 -4.02 -18.27 -12.02
CA VAL A 245 -2.74 -17.57 -11.98
C VAL A 245 -1.84 -18.24 -10.96
N THR A 246 -0.63 -18.57 -11.38
CA THR A 246 0.40 -19.13 -10.52
C THR A 246 1.66 -18.31 -10.66
N ILE A 247 2.17 -17.78 -9.56
CA ILE A 247 3.46 -17.07 -9.49
C ILE A 247 4.38 -17.83 -8.55
N ASN A 248 5.54 -18.23 -9.05
CA ASN A 248 6.57 -18.87 -8.25
C ASN A 248 7.93 -18.26 -8.62
N GLY A 249 8.62 -17.73 -7.62
CA GLY A 249 9.92 -17.13 -7.83
C GLY A 249 10.68 -16.94 -6.53
N CYS A 250 12.00 -16.83 -6.67
CA CYS A 250 12.90 -16.51 -5.57
C CYS A 250 13.83 -15.36 -5.96
N ILE A 251 14.07 -14.44 -5.03
CA ILE A 251 15.05 -13.37 -5.17
C ILE A 251 15.95 -13.36 -3.94
N ASN A 252 17.23 -13.69 -4.14
CA ASN A 252 18.20 -13.83 -3.07
C ASN A 252 19.27 -12.75 -3.22
N ARG A 253 18.86 -11.49 -3.01
CA ARG A 253 19.75 -10.33 -3.05
C ARG A 253 19.18 -9.21 -2.19
N LEU A 254 20.05 -8.27 -1.82
CA LEU A 254 19.63 -7.04 -1.17
C LEU A 254 18.78 -6.17 -2.11
N PRO A 255 17.85 -5.38 -1.57
CA PRO A 255 17.14 -4.34 -2.31
C PRO A 255 18.11 -3.32 -2.93
N GLU A 256 18.15 -3.22 -4.25
CA GLU A 256 18.98 -2.23 -4.95
C GLU A 256 18.31 -0.85 -4.95
N GLY A 257 19.10 0.21 -4.76
CA GLY A 257 18.62 1.60 -4.86
C GLY A 257 17.66 2.05 -3.75
N GLN A 258 17.54 1.28 -2.66
CA GLN A 258 16.70 1.56 -1.50
C GLN A 258 17.55 1.76 -0.25
N SER A 259 17.03 2.50 0.74
CA SER A 259 17.65 2.53 2.06
C SER A 259 17.45 1.18 2.72
N LEU A 260 18.53 0.60 3.24
CA LEU A 260 18.49 -0.63 4.03
C LEU A 260 18.16 -0.35 5.50
N ASP A 261 18.10 0.92 5.89
CA ASP A 261 17.86 1.36 7.25
C ASP A 261 16.41 1.82 7.45
N THR A 262 15.84 1.50 8.61
CA THR A 262 14.60 2.12 9.09
C THR A 262 14.69 2.44 10.58
N SER A 263 13.89 3.39 11.05
CA SER A 263 13.70 3.62 12.48
C SER A 263 13.09 2.39 13.14
N ILE A 264 13.45 2.17 14.40
CA ILE A 264 12.94 1.08 15.22
C ILE A 264 12.68 1.58 16.64
N GLU A 265 11.59 1.09 17.22
CA GLU A 265 11.29 1.22 18.65
C GLU A 265 11.23 -0.17 19.27
N ALA A 266 11.80 -0.31 20.46
CA ALA A 266 11.76 -1.55 21.21
C ALA A 266 11.48 -1.28 22.69
N ILE A 267 10.72 -2.15 23.34
CA ILE A 267 10.57 -2.18 24.79
C ILE A 267 11.21 -3.46 25.30
N ILE A 268 12.12 -3.29 26.26
CA ILE A 268 12.83 -4.40 26.90
C ILE A 268 12.49 -4.41 28.39
N ASP A 269 12.04 -5.55 28.88
CA ASP A 269 11.66 -5.70 30.29
C ASP A 269 12.88 -5.85 31.23
N GLU A 270 12.62 -5.95 32.54
CA GLU A 270 13.67 -6.05 33.56
C GLU A 270 14.45 -7.38 33.47
N GLU A 271 13.89 -8.42 32.84
CA GLU A 271 14.53 -9.70 32.60
C GLU A 271 15.35 -9.75 31.29
N GLY A 272 15.37 -8.65 30.52
CA GLY A 272 16.08 -8.52 29.25
C GLY A 272 15.36 -9.12 28.05
N ARG A 273 14.05 -9.36 28.13
CA ARG A 273 13.22 -9.82 27.01
C ARG A 273 12.78 -8.63 26.17
N ILE A 274 12.82 -8.79 24.85
CA ILE A 274 12.24 -7.84 23.90
C ILE A 274 10.74 -8.13 23.85
N ILE A 275 9.93 -7.32 24.52
CA ILE A 275 8.48 -7.54 24.66
C ILE A 275 7.66 -6.77 23.62
N GLN A 276 8.26 -5.74 23.03
CA GLN A 276 7.70 -5.02 21.91
C GLN A 276 8.82 -4.62 20.97
N LEU A 277 8.61 -4.83 19.68
CA LEU A 277 9.40 -4.29 18.60
C LEU A 277 8.44 -3.62 17.62
N ASN A 278 8.82 -2.48 17.05
CA ASN A 278 7.99 -1.77 16.09
C ASN A 278 8.86 -1.12 15.01
N PHE A 279 8.73 -1.60 13.78
CA PHE A 279 9.47 -1.06 12.65
C PHE A 279 8.79 0.18 12.10
N GLY A 280 9.55 1.25 11.88
CA GLY A 280 9.01 2.47 11.28
C GLY A 280 8.55 2.28 9.84
N TYR A 281 9.30 1.53 9.03
CA TYR A 281 8.93 1.15 7.68
C TYR A 281 9.55 -0.21 7.30
N PRO A 282 8.80 -1.31 7.44
CA PRO A 282 9.33 -2.65 7.33
C PRO A 282 9.27 -3.25 5.91
N GLU A 283 9.30 -2.49 4.81
CA GLU A 283 9.09 -3.05 3.46
C GLU A 283 10.13 -2.66 2.42
N TRP A 284 10.62 -3.63 1.65
CA TRP A 284 11.63 -3.40 0.62
C TRP A 284 11.30 -4.13 -0.68
N TYR A 285 11.45 -3.46 -1.82
CA TYR A 285 11.27 -4.08 -3.13
C TYR A 285 12.51 -4.92 -3.50
N LEU A 286 12.32 -6.18 -3.86
CA LEU A 286 13.41 -7.10 -4.22
C LEU A 286 13.61 -7.20 -5.75
N GLY A 287 12.55 -6.94 -6.51
CA GLY A 287 12.52 -7.12 -7.96
C GLY A 287 11.22 -7.76 -8.42
N ASP A 288 11.19 -8.08 -9.70
CA ASP A 288 10.02 -8.70 -10.34
C ASP A 288 10.10 -10.22 -10.26
N ILE A 289 8.96 -10.87 -10.03
CA ILE A 289 8.78 -12.31 -10.17
C ILE A 289 7.81 -12.60 -11.30
N GLN A 290 8.03 -13.72 -12.00
CA GLN A 290 7.20 -14.12 -13.13
C GLN A 290 6.33 -15.31 -12.77
N GLY A 291 5.19 -15.39 -13.45
CA GLY A 291 4.26 -16.49 -13.34
C GLY A 291 3.51 -16.72 -14.64
N THR A 292 2.51 -17.59 -14.54
CA THR A 292 1.66 -17.98 -15.67
C THR A 292 0.21 -17.75 -15.32
N GLN A 293 -0.52 -17.11 -16.23
CA GLN A 293 -1.97 -17.04 -16.21
C GLN A 293 -2.53 -17.93 -17.32
N ILE A 294 -3.51 -18.76 -16.97
CA ILE A 294 -4.27 -19.59 -17.90
C ILE A 294 -5.73 -19.15 -17.80
N ALA A 295 -6.29 -18.69 -18.91
CA ALA A 295 -7.70 -18.31 -19.01
C ALA A 295 -8.43 -19.27 -19.95
N VAL A 296 -9.60 -19.77 -19.52
CA VAL A 296 -10.44 -20.71 -20.27
C VAL A 296 -11.86 -20.18 -20.29
N VAL A 297 -12.45 -20.06 -21.48
CA VAL A 297 -13.87 -19.75 -21.67
C VAL A 297 -14.53 -20.95 -22.33
N GLN A 298 -15.51 -21.54 -21.65
CA GLN A 298 -16.29 -22.67 -22.13
C GLN A 298 -17.73 -22.22 -22.36
N THR A 299 -18.24 -22.47 -23.56
CA THR A 299 -19.64 -22.23 -23.95
C THR A 299 -20.22 -23.54 -24.49
N GLN A 300 -21.54 -23.60 -24.69
CA GLN A 300 -22.17 -24.76 -25.35
C GLN A 300 -21.59 -25.07 -26.74
N LEU A 301 -21.04 -24.07 -27.43
CA LEU A 301 -20.57 -24.18 -28.82
C LEU A 301 -19.08 -24.47 -28.95
N LYS A 302 -18.25 -23.99 -28.01
CA LYS A 302 -16.79 -24.10 -28.08
C LYS A 302 -16.11 -23.84 -26.74
N THR A 303 -14.88 -24.34 -26.64
CA THR A 303 -13.90 -24.02 -25.59
C THR A 303 -12.75 -23.23 -26.21
N VAL A 304 -12.37 -22.11 -25.58
CA VAL A 304 -11.20 -21.32 -25.95
C VAL A 304 -10.30 -21.20 -24.72
N SER A 305 -9.00 -21.39 -24.90
CA SER A 305 -8.00 -21.22 -23.84
C SER A 305 -6.84 -20.36 -24.31
N GLY A 306 -6.28 -19.58 -23.40
CA GLY A 306 -5.07 -18.79 -23.62
C GLY A 306 -4.14 -18.86 -22.41
N THR A 307 -2.84 -18.77 -22.68
CA THR A 307 -1.80 -18.75 -21.64
C THR A 307 -0.97 -17.49 -21.84
N THR A 308 -0.76 -16.73 -20.78
CA THR A 308 0.04 -15.50 -20.78
C THR A 308 1.02 -15.49 -19.60
N THR A 309 2.18 -14.88 -19.80
CA THR A 309 3.10 -14.58 -18.71
C THR A 309 2.56 -13.42 -17.89
N VAL A 310 2.62 -13.54 -16.57
CA VAL A 310 2.36 -12.44 -15.63
C VAL A 310 3.65 -12.05 -14.93
N THR A 311 3.81 -10.76 -14.64
CA THR A 311 4.92 -10.22 -13.86
C THR A 311 4.32 -9.47 -12.68
N ASP A 312 4.89 -9.68 -11.50
CA ASP A 312 4.42 -9.12 -10.23
C ASP A 312 5.60 -8.61 -9.40
N ASP A 313 5.36 -7.56 -8.64
CA ASP A 313 6.39 -6.99 -7.78
C ASP A 313 6.59 -7.89 -6.56
N PHE A 314 7.85 -8.21 -6.25
CA PHE A 314 8.16 -8.96 -5.05
C PHE A 314 8.75 -8.08 -3.96
N TRP A 315 8.05 -8.01 -2.82
CA TRP A 315 8.41 -7.21 -1.67
C TRP A 315 8.83 -8.10 -0.50
N LEU A 316 9.83 -7.65 0.24
CA LEU A 316 10.24 -8.16 1.54
C LEU A 316 9.51 -7.39 2.64
N THR A 317 9.12 -8.07 3.71
CA THR A 317 8.53 -7.44 4.89
C THR A 317 9.18 -7.90 6.21
N ALA A 318 9.37 -6.98 7.16
CA ALA A 318 9.83 -7.28 8.52
C ALA A 318 8.69 -7.55 9.53
N ILE A 319 7.41 -7.45 9.10
CA ILE A 319 6.24 -7.78 9.93
C ILE A 319 6.32 -9.16 10.61
N PRO A 320 6.82 -10.23 9.95
CA PRO A 320 7.00 -11.52 10.61
C PRO A 320 7.92 -11.48 11.83
N VAL A 321 9.00 -10.68 11.79
CA VAL A 321 9.93 -10.53 12.92
C VAL A 321 9.24 -9.81 14.06
N GLU A 322 8.52 -8.73 13.74
CA GLU A 322 7.76 -7.95 14.71
C GLU A 322 6.76 -8.83 15.48
N LEU A 323 5.93 -9.57 14.74
CA LEU A 323 4.90 -10.44 15.32
C LEU A 323 5.50 -11.58 16.14
N LEU A 324 6.56 -12.23 15.64
CA LEU A 324 7.24 -13.30 16.37
C LEU A 324 7.89 -12.77 17.66
N ILE A 325 8.50 -11.57 17.65
CA ILE A 325 9.05 -10.98 18.87
C ILE A 325 7.96 -10.66 19.87
N ASN A 326 6.93 -9.92 19.45
CA ASN A 326 5.86 -9.46 20.33
C ASN A 326 5.06 -10.63 20.95
N THR A 327 5.08 -11.80 20.29
CA THR A 327 4.41 -13.01 20.79
C THR A 327 5.34 -13.86 21.66
N LEU A 328 6.60 -14.07 21.25
CA LEU A 328 7.51 -15.00 21.90
C LEU A 328 8.35 -14.36 23.01
N ASN A 329 8.46 -13.03 23.05
CA ASN A 329 9.22 -12.24 24.01
C ASN A 329 10.64 -12.78 24.26
N PRO A 330 11.47 -12.98 23.20
CA PRO A 330 12.79 -13.55 23.34
C PRO A 330 13.76 -12.62 24.06
N LYS A 331 14.78 -13.19 24.73
CA LYS A 331 15.92 -12.43 25.25
C LYS A 331 17.02 -12.28 24.20
N ILE A 332 17.87 -11.27 24.37
CA ILE A 332 19.10 -11.16 23.60
C ILE A 332 20.02 -12.34 23.98
N GLY A 333 20.41 -13.13 22.99
CA GLY A 333 21.12 -14.40 23.15
C GLY A 333 20.25 -15.63 22.91
N ASP A 334 18.93 -15.48 22.80
CA ASP A 334 18.03 -16.61 22.61
C ASP A 334 17.93 -17.05 21.14
N LYS A 335 17.56 -18.31 20.98
CA LYS A 335 17.00 -18.86 19.74
C LYS A 335 15.60 -19.38 20.02
N VAL A 336 14.61 -18.76 19.41
CA VAL A 336 13.19 -19.10 19.60
C VAL A 336 12.55 -19.53 18.29
N HIS A 337 11.50 -20.31 18.39
CA HIS A 337 10.66 -20.71 17.27
C HIS A 337 9.20 -20.67 17.70
N GLY A 338 8.31 -20.27 16.80
CA GLY A 338 6.89 -20.20 17.10
C GLY A 338 6.03 -19.96 15.88
N ILE A 339 4.72 -19.96 16.13
CA ILE A 339 3.66 -19.74 15.16
C ILE A 339 2.75 -18.65 15.70
N VAL A 340 2.43 -17.66 14.86
CA VAL A 340 1.55 -16.53 15.16
C VAL A 340 0.46 -16.48 14.10
N ASN A 341 -0.78 -16.28 14.52
CA ASN A 341 -1.90 -16.03 13.61
C ASN A 341 -2.33 -14.57 13.73
N THR A 342 -2.55 -13.92 12.60
CA THR A 342 -3.04 -12.54 12.48
C THR A 342 -3.93 -12.44 11.24
N ASN A 343 -4.22 -11.24 10.79
CA ASN A 343 -5.02 -10.99 9.61
C ASN A 343 -4.60 -9.67 8.92
N THR A 344 -5.15 -9.45 7.73
CA THR A 344 -4.90 -8.24 6.94
C THR A 344 -5.60 -6.98 7.47
N GLU A 345 -6.49 -7.08 8.45
CA GLU A 345 -7.07 -5.91 9.12
C GLU A 345 -6.08 -5.32 10.14
N GLU A 346 -5.44 -6.19 10.92
CA GLU A 346 -4.36 -5.83 11.86
C GLU A 346 -3.09 -5.38 11.12
N TYR A 347 -2.75 -6.06 10.02
CA TYR A 347 -1.56 -5.76 9.21
C TYR A 347 -1.92 -5.60 7.72
N PRO A 348 -2.47 -4.46 7.30
CA PRO A 348 -2.89 -4.21 5.91
C PRO A 348 -1.79 -4.36 4.86
N ALA A 349 -0.52 -4.12 5.25
CA ALA A 349 0.63 -4.32 4.38
C ALA A 349 0.76 -5.79 3.89
N LEU A 350 0.23 -6.77 4.64
CA LEU A 350 0.24 -8.18 4.24
C LEU A 350 -0.77 -8.50 3.13
N LEU A 351 -1.68 -7.59 2.77
CA LEU A 351 -2.54 -7.76 1.58
C LEU A 351 -1.70 -7.97 0.31
N GLY A 352 -0.55 -7.29 0.20
CA GLY A 352 0.37 -7.44 -0.94
C GLY A 352 1.03 -8.81 -1.05
N GLN A 353 0.78 -9.73 -0.10
CA GLN A 353 1.22 -11.12 -0.19
C GLN A 353 0.24 -12.00 -0.99
N TYR A 354 -1.03 -11.61 -1.05
CA TYR A 354 -2.00 -12.23 -1.93
C TYR A 354 -1.83 -11.74 -3.36
N TYR A 355 -2.06 -12.63 -4.34
CA TYR A 355 -2.15 -12.21 -5.74
C TYR A 355 -3.40 -11.35 -5.96
N LEU A 356 -4.55 -11.82 -5.45
CA LEU A 356 -5.81 -11.08 -5.50
C LEU A 356 -6.74 -11.54 -4.36
N CYS A 357 -7.27 -10.58 -3.62
CA CYS A 357 -8.32 -10.77 -2.62
C CYS A 357 -9.14 -9.49 -2.47
N LYS A 358 -10.30 -9.56 -1.81
CA LYS A 358 -11.11 -8.39 -1.48
C LYS A 358 -10.43 -7.55 -0.38
N PRO A 359 -10.04 -6.29 -0.62
CA PRO A 359 -9.23 -5.52 0.32
C PRO A 359 -9.97 -5.08 1.59
N ASP A 360 -11.30 -5.19 1.61
CA ASP A 360 -12.19 -4.79 2.70
C ASP A 360 -12.53 -5.93 3.67
N GLU A 361 -12.08 -7.15 3.40
CA GLU A 361 -12.25 -8.31 4.26
C GLU A 361 -10.96 -8.62 5.03
N ALA A 362 -11.08 -9.05 6.28
CA ALA A 362 -9.96 -9.54 7.06
C ALA A 362 -9.57 -10.95 6.58
N HIS A 363 -8.37 -11.08 5.98
CA HIS A 363 -7.86 -12.35 5.47
C HIS A 363 -6.89 -12.97 6.47
N PRO A 364 -7.05 -14.25 6.83
CA PRO A 364 -6.21 -14.91 7.83
C PRO A 364 -4.79 -15.12 7.31
N ILE A 365 -3.81 -14.76 8.14
CA ILE A 365 -2.39 -14.99 7.91
C ILE A 365 -1.81 -15.81 9.05
N THR A 366 -1.03 -16.83 8.70
CA THR A 366 -0.18 -17.57 9.64
C THR A 366 1.28 -17.27 9.36
N ILE A 367 2.02 -16.94 10.42
CA ILE A 367 3.46 -16.71 10.39
C ILE A 367 4.10 -17.77 11.27
N GLU A 368 4.97 -18.57 10.67
CA GLU A 368 5.80 -19.55 11.37
C GLU A 368 7.26 -19.13 11.19
N GLY A 369 8.08 -19.21 12.23
CA GLY A 369 9.48 -18.89 12.05
C GLY A 369 10.36 -19.10 13.26
N SER A 370 11.66 -19.05 13.01
CA SER A 370 12.69 -19.05 14.04
C SER A 370 13.45 -17.73 14.03
N LEU A 371 13.72 -17.20 15.22
CA LEU A 371 14.54 -16.02 15.44
C LEU A 371 15.76 -16.42 16.26
N GLU A 372 16.94 -16.00 15.82
CA GLU A 372 18.18 -16.10 16.57
C GLU A 372 18.70 -14.69 16.86
N ILE A 373 18.78 -14.33 18.14
CA ILE A 373 19.14 -12.98 18.58
C ILE A 373 20.57 -13.00 19.14
N ILE A 374 21.49 -12.40 18.42
CA ILE A 374 22.92 -12.43 18.73
C ILE A 374 23.33 -11.08 19.30
N LYS A 375 24.02 -11.07 20.44
CA LYS A 375 24.58 -9.85 21.01
C LYS A 375 25.61 -9.22 20.05
N GLY A 376 25.46 -7.92 19.80
CA GLY A 376 26.25 -7.17 18.81
C GLY A 376 27.49 -6.47 19.36
#